data_AF-A0A7Y0AR24-F1
#
_entry.id   AF-A0A7Y0AR24-F1
#
_cell.length_a   1.000
_cell.length_b   1.000
_cell.length_c   1.000
_cell.angle_alpha   90.00
_cell.angle_beta   90.00
_cell.angle_gamma   90.00
#
_symmetry.space_group_name_H-M   'P 1'
#
loop_
_entity.id
_entity.type
_entity.pdbx_description
1 polymer ?
#
loop_
_entity_poly.entity_id
_entity_poly.type
_entity_poly.pdbx_seq_one_letter_code
_entity_poly.pdbx_strand_id
1 'polypeptide(L)'
;MKILKFLFILLLVVSCGGKENHPYTFYYWKTQLKLDQDEKKALDQATVPYVYTRFFDIDKSAGKFQPVAVITKDNSFQTDKQIVPTVFITNQSMYRISAEEIRFLAKNIHDLVQKKAQDYHLKINNEIQIDCDWTAGTRNDYFKFLKELKRVSGKEITCTLRLHQVKDKSQTGIPPAEKVYLMCYSTSSPLENSNKNSILDVAILKSYLSKLDDYPVKKIEVALPIYSWGIVTNHLEKHKLINALSRKDLENPSFKKISDHEVEIMKDGFYFGSFLSKGFRIKVEEISEEQLEEVVHFLEKKIPDFNVIYYQLDSKFVSNRKF
;
A
#
# COMPACT_ATOMS: atom_id res chain seq x y z
N MET A 1 -49.54 -17.78 24.43
CA MET A 1 -48.19 -18.39 24.51
C MET A 1 -47.63 -18.93 23.18
N LYS A 2 -48.45 -19.38 22.21
CA LYS A 2 -47.94 -19.85 20.90
C LYS A 2 -47.47 -18.73 19.96
N ILE A 3 -48.11 -17.55 20.01
CA ILE A 3 -47.75 -16.38 19.20
C ILE A 3 -46.39 -15.78 19.62
N LEU A 4 -46.09 -15.78 20.92
CA LEU A 4 -44.81 -15.27 21.45
C LEU A 4 -43.62 -16.18 21.08
N LYS A 5 -43.86 -17.50 20.94
CA LYS A 5 -42.85 -18.44 20.46
C LYS A 5 -42.56 -18.28 18.96
N PHE A 6 -43.54 -17.84 18.17
CA PHE A 6 -43.36 -17.59 16.73
C PHE A 6 -42.57 -16.29 16.47
N LEU A 7 -42.77 -15.26 17.31
CA LEU A 7 -42.00 -14.01 17.26
C LEU A 7 -40.52 -14.23 17.60
N PHE A 8 -40.21 -15.15 18.51
CA PHE A 8 -38.83 -15.50 18.89
C PHE A 8 -38.08 -16.29 17.80
N ILE A 9 -38.81 -17.05 16.96
CA ILE A 9 -38.23 -17.78 15.83
C ILE A 9 -37.98 -16.84 14.64
N LEU A 10 -38.81 -15.82 14.44
CA LEU A 10 -38.60 -14.81 13.39
C LEU A 10 -37.40 -13.89 13.67
N LEU A 11 -37.06 -13.67 14.94
CA LEU A 11 -35.87 -12.91 15.35
C LEU A 11 -34.54 -13.66 15.15
N LEU A 12 -34.57 -14.99 15.00
CA LEU A 12 -33.37 -15.80 14.77
C LEU A 12 -32.95 -15.86 13.29
N VAL A 13 -33.82 -15.46 12.35
CA VAL A 13 -33.54 -15.52 10.89
C VAL A 13 -32.91 -14.23 10.34
N VAL A 14 -32.74 -13.19 11.17
CA VAL A 14 -32.03 -11.94 10.79
C VAL A 14 -30.54 -11.98 11.19
N SER A 15 -30.08 -13.05 11.85
CA SER A 15 -28.66 -13.24 12.18
C SER A 15 -27.91 -14.04 11.11
N CYS A 16 -28.15 -13.71 9.83
CA CYS A 16 -27.18 -13.95 8.78
C CYS A 16 -26.45 -12.62 8.54
N GLY A 17 -25.55 -12.27 9.46
CA GLY A 17 -24.54 -11.24 9.18
C GLY A 17 -23.62 -11.78 8.09
N GLY A 18 -24.02 -11.61 6.82
CA GLY A 18 -23.13 -11.85 5.71
C GLY A 18 -21.89 -10.98 5.89
N LYS A 19 -20.71 -11.53 5.60
CA LYS A 19 -19.48 -10.72 5.48
C LYS A 19 -19.82 -9.55 4.55
N GLU A 20 -19.77 -8.32 5.05
CA GLU A 20 -19.82 -7.15 4.18
C GLU A 20 -18.54 -7.19 3.35
N ASN A 21 -18.66 -7.63 2.10
CA ASN A 21 -17.53 -7.62 1.18
C ASN A 21 -17.33 -6.16 0.77
N HIS A 22 -16.32 -5.52 1.37
CA HIS A 22 -15.89 -4.18 0.98
C HIS A 22 -15.52 -4.16 -0.50
N PRO A 23 -15.95 -3.15 -1.28
CA PRO A 23 -15.49 -3.01 -2.64
C PRO A 23 -13.97 -2.87 -2.66
N TYR A 24 -13.30 -3.44 -3.64
CA TYR A 24 -11.85 -3.48 -3.67
C TYR A 24 -11.26 -3.16 -5.05
N THR A 25 -10.00 -2.74 -5.01
CA THR A 25 -9.09 -2.68 -6.15
C THR A 25 -7.63 -2.79 -5.68
N PHE A 26 -6.67 -2.37 -6.50
CA PHE A 26 -5.26 -2.56 -6.30
C PHE A 26 -4.44 -1.29 -6.54
N TYR A 27 -3.30 -1.25 -5.86
CA TYR A 27 -2.15 -0.48 -6.27
C TYR A 27 -1.34 -1.26 -7.31
N TYR A 28 -0.95 -0.59 -8.40
CA TYR A 28 0.00 -1.08 -9.39
C TYR A 28 1.29 -0.26 -9.30
N TRP A 29 2.34 -0.84 -8.72
CA TRP A 29 3.58 -0.15 -8.36
C TRP A 29 4.80 -0.59 -9.18
N LYS A 30 4.61 -0.75 -10.49
CA LYS A 30 5.68 -1.13 -11.43
C LYS A 30 5.92 -0.03 -12.47
N THR A 31 7.18 0.19 -12.86
CA THR A 31 7.56 1.19 -13.86
C THR A 31 7.04 0.85 -15.25
N GLN A 32 7.13 -0.41 -15.66
CA GLN A 32 6.54 -0.85 -16.93
C GLN A 32 5.08 -1.22 -16.68
N LEU A 33 4.15 -0.50 -17.29
CA LEU A 33 2.75 -0.87 -17.32
C LEU A 33 2.62 -2.10 -18.23
N LYS A 34 2.35 -3.24 -17.61
CA LYS A 34 2.18 -4.54 -18.23
C LYS A 34 1.27 -5.36 -17.31
N LEU A 35 0.35 -6.11 -17.88
CA LEU A 35 -0.44 -7.08 -17.13
C LEU A 35 -0.19 -8.45 -17.71
N ASP A 36 0.20 -9.39 -16.86
CA ASP A 36 0.09 -10.80 -17.22
C ASP A 36 -1.37 -11.29 -17.09
N GLN A 37 -1.60 -12.57 -17.41
CA GLN A 37 -2.94 -13.13 -17.40
C GLN A 37 -3.58 -13.15 -16.01
N ASP A 38 -2.80 -13.40 -14.96
CA ASP A 38 -3.30 -13.48 -13.59
C ASP A 38 -3.59 -12.09 -13.03
N GLU A 39 -2.70 -11.13 -13.28
CA GLU A 39 -2.90 -9.72 -12.92
C GLU A 39 -4.12 -9.14 -13.63
N LYS A 40 -4.28 -9.41 -14.93
CA LYS A 40 -5.45 -8.95 -15.68
C LYS A 40 -6.74 -9.55 -15.11
N LYS A 41 -6.75 -10.86 -14.88
CA LYS A 41 -7.91 -11.56 -14.32
C LYS A 41 -8.29 -11.00 -12.95
N ALA A 42 -7.32 -10.79 -12.07
CA ALA A 42 -7.56 -10.21 -10.75
C ALA A 42 -8.11 -8.78 -10.84
N LEU A 43 -7.56 -7.95 -11.73
CA LEU A 43 -8.01 -6.58 -11.94
C LEU A 43 -9.42 -6.51 -12.56
N ASP A 44 -9.75 -7.39 -13.50
CA ASP A 44 -11.09 -7.45 -14.11
C ASP A 44 -12.17 -7.82 -13.07
N GLN A 45 -11.82 -8.63 -12.07
CA GLN A 45 -12.70 -9.02 -10.97
C GLN A 45 -12.87 -7.96 -9.87
N ALA A 46 -11.96 -6.98 -9.80
CA ALA A 46 -12.05 -5.88 -8.83
C ALA A 46 -13.40 -5.16 -8.93
N THR A 47 -14.06 -4.92 -7.81
CA THR A 47 -15.40 -4.33 -7.78
C THR A 47 -15.38 -2.80 -7.93
N VAL A 48 -14.26 -2.17 -7.57
CA VAL A 48 -14.06 -0.73 -7.79
C VAL A 48 -13.61 -0.48 -9.23
N PRO A 49 -14.10 0.59 -9.90
CA PRO A 49 -13.79 0.86 -11.32
C PRO A 49 -12.45 1.55 -11.55
N TYR A 50 -11.59 1.61 -10.52
CA TYR A 50 -10.32 2.33 -10.54
C TYR A 50 -9.14 1.38 -10.35
N VAL A 51 -7.95 1.75 -10.81
CA VAL A 51 -6.67 1.17 -10.40
C VAL A 51 -5.70 2.29 -10.07
N TYR A 52 -4.99 2.18 -8.95
CA TYR A 52 -4.06 3.20 -8.49
C TYR A 52 -2.68 2.90 -9.04
N THR A 53 -2.23 3.68 -10.01
CA THR A 53 -1.01 3.37 -10.76
C THR A 53 0.07 4.38 -10.43
N ARG A 54 1.22 3.91 -9.95
CA ARG A 54 2.37 4.76 -9.67
C ARG A 54 3.03 5.23 -10.97
N PHE A 55 2.80 6.49 -11.32
CA PHE A 55 3.25 7.10 -12.58
C PHE A 55 4.73 7.44 -12.58
N PHE A 56 5.23 7.99 -11.48
CA PHE A 56 6.63 8.33 -11.30
C PHE A 56 6.85 8.71 -9.85
N ASP A 57 8.12 8.79 -9.51
CA ASP A 57 8.58 9.24 -8.21
C ASP A 57 9.22 10.62 -8.39
N ILE A 58 9.17 11.45 -7.36
CA ILE A 58 9.90 12.71 -7.29
C ILE A 58 10.96 12.61 -6.22
N ASP A 59 12.19 12.94 -6.62
CA ASP A 59 13.30 13.12 -5.71
C ASP A 59 13.94 14.51 -5.89
N LYS A 60 14.57 15.01 -4.84
CA LYS A 60 15.31 16.28 -4.83
C LYS A 60 16.78 15.98 -4.58
N SER A 61 17.54 15.85 -5.66
CA SER A 61 18.97 15.58 -5.62
C SER A 61 19.76 16.80 -6.09
N ALA A 62 20.84 17.13 -5.38
CA ALA A 62 21.66 18.32 -5.64
C ALA A 62 20.85 19.63 -5.79
N GLY A 63 19.78 19.77 -4.99
CA GLY A 63 18.91 20.95 -4.98
C GLY A 63 17.89 21.01 -6.13
N LYS A 64 17.81 20.01 -7.00
CA LYS A 64 16.89 19.99 -8.15
C LYS A 64 15.87 18.86 -8.02
N PHE A 65 14.60 19.18 -8.27
CA PHE A 65 13.54 18.19 -8.40
C PHE A 65 13.68 17.44 -9.71
N GLN A 66 13.58 16.13 -9.66
CA GLN A 66 13.62 15.28 -10.85
C GLN A 66 12.59 14.15 -10.74
N PRO A 67 11.87 13.86 -11.84
CA PRO A 67 11.08 12.65 -11.90
C PRO A 67 12.01 11.46 -12.11
N VAL A 68 11.83 10.40 -11.33
CA VAL A 68 12.56 9.15 -11.46
C VAL A 68 11.59 7.99 -11.65
N ALA A 69 12.10 6.91 -12.23
CA ALA A 69 11.33 5.71 -12.54
C ALA A 69 10.01 6.02 -13.27
N VAL A 70 10.01 6.94 -14.25
CA VAL A 70 8.79 7.33 -14.97
C VAL A 70 8.20 6.16 -15.74
N ILE A 71 6.87 6.00 -15.69
CA ILE A 71 6.20 4.88 -16.33
C ILE A 71 6.49 4.78 -17.83
N THR A 72 6.57 3.55 -18.29
CA THR A 72 6.49 3.15 -19.70
C THR A 72 5.30 2.24 -19.90
N LYS A 73 4.79 2.12 -21.13
CA LYS A 73 3.68 1.23 -21.45
C LYS A 73 4.12 0.11 -22.38
N ASP A 74 3.79 -1.12 -21.99
CA ASP A 74 3.86 -2.29 -22.85
C ASP A 74 2.53 -2.46 -23.61
N ASN A 75 2.58 -3.03 -24.82
CA ASN A 75 1.38 -3.25 -25.64
C ASN A 75 0.38 -4.22 -24.99
N SER A 76 0.84 -5.07 -24.07
CA SER A 76 -0.03 -5.97 -23.29
C SER A 76 -0.85 -5.26 -22.22
N PHE A 77 -0.53 -4.01 -21.86
CA PHE A 77 -1.30 -3.29 -20.84
C PHE A 77 -2.64 -2.82 -21.39
N GLN A 78 -3.70 -3.54 -21.01
CA GLN A 78 -5.08 -3.26 -21.37
C GLN A 78 -5.98 -3.45 -20.16
N THR A 79 -6.78 -2.43 -19.85
CA THR A 79 -7.78 -2.46 -18.78
C THR A 79 -8.93 -1.53 -19.10
N ASP A 80 -10.13 -1.90 -18.67
CA ASP A 80 -11.31 -1.03 -18.72
C ASP A 80 -11.44 -0.13 -17.48
N LYS A 81 -10.62 -0.36 -16.46
CA LYS A 81 -10.56 0.46 -15.25
C LYS A 81 -10.02 1.86 -15.57
N GLN A 82 -10.54 2.87 -14.88
CA GLN A 82 -9.93 4.19 -14.89
C GLN A 82 -8.68 4.17 -14.00
N ILE A 83 -7.65 4.92 -14.41
CA ILE A 83 -6.40 5.00 -13.67
C ILE A 83 -6.40 6.22 -12.77
N VAL A 84 -6.15 6.03 -11.48
CA VAL A 84 -5.79 7.12 -10.58
C VAL A 84 -4.27 7.27 -10.61
N PRO A 85 -3.73 8.32 -11.26
CA PRO A 85 -2.29 8.57 -11.25
C PRO A 85 -1.82 8.81 -9.82
N THR A 86 -0.87 7.99 -9.38
CA THR A 86 -0.22 8.09 -8.07
C THR A 86 1.21 8.56 -8.27
N VAL A 87 1.63 9.56 -7.49
CA VAL A 87 2.98 10.13 -7.54
C VAL A 87 3.62 9.98 -6.17
N PHE A 88 4.73 9.25 -6.11
CA PHE A 88 5.52 9.17 -4.89
C PHE A 88 6.43 10.38 -4.78
N ILE A 89 6.57 10.94 -3.59
CA ILE A 89 7.52 12.03 -3.33
C ILE A 89 8.31 11.68 -2.08
N THR A 90 9.65 11.75 -2.18
CA THR A 90 10.48 11.55 -1.00
C THR A 90 10.19 12.62 0.04
N ASN A 91 10.02 12.25 1.30
CA ASN A 91 9.76 13.23 2.37
C ASN A 91 10.85 14.32 2.43
N GLN A 92 12.10 13.95 2.16
CA GLN A 92 13.23 14.89 2.11
C GLN A 92 13.05 16.00 1.07
N SER A 93 12.35 15.72 -0.03
CA SER A 93 12.04 16.70 -1.07
C SER A 93 11.12 17.83 -0.58
N MET A 94 10.34 17.57 0.48
CA MET A 94 9.44 18.55 1.10
C MET A 94 10.11 19.39 2.19
N TYR A 95 11.34 19.06 2.59
CA TYR A 95 12.01 19.77 3.66
C TYR A 95 12.47 21.16 3.23
N ARG A 96 11.87 22.21 3.81
CA ARG A 96 12.20 23.63 3.57
C ARG A 96 12.15 24.03 2.08
N ILE A 97 11.21 23.44 1.35
CA ILE A 97 10.95 23.80 -0.05
C ILE A 97 10.39 25.23 -0.13
N SER A 98 10.89 26.04 -1.05
CA SER A 98 10.46 27.43 -1.22
C SER A 98 9.07 27.52 -1.87
N ALA A 99 8.40 28.66 -1.75
CA ALA A 99 7.10 28.88 -2.41
C ALA A 99 7.20 28.81 -3.95
N GLU A 100 8.34 29.21 -4.52
CA GLU A 100 8.59 29.08 -5.96
C GLU A 100 8.78 27.63 -6.37
N GLU A 101 9.57 26.88 -5.60
CA GLU A 101 9.77 25.44 -5.82
C GLU A 101 8.46 24.66 -5.68
N ILE A 102 7.57 25.03 -4.75
CA ILE A 102 6.22 24.45 -4.63
C ILE A 102 5.41 24.67 -5.91
N ARG A 103 5.36 25.91 -6.43
CA ARG A 103 4.63 26.22 -7.68
C ARG A 103 5.23 25.47 -8.86
N PHE A 104 6.56 25.44 -8.95
CA PHE A 104 7.28 24.69 -9.97
C PHE A 104 6.91 23.20 -9.91
N LEU A 105 7.02 22.58 -8.72
CA LEU A 105 6.78 21.16 -8.55
C LEU A 105 5.33 20.78 -8.87
N ALA A 106 4.36 21.56 -8.36
CA ALA A 106 2.93 21.33 -8.62
C ALA A 106 2.62 21.37 -10.12
N LYS A 107 3.13 22.37 -10.85
CA LYS A 107 2.95 22.47 -12.30
C LYS A 107 3.59 21.29 -13.05
N ASN A 108 4.84 20.96 -12.73
CA ASN A 108 5.56 19.89 -13.43
C ASN A 108 4.94 18.51 -13.17
N ILE A 109 4.45 18.24 -11.96
CA ILE A 109 3.72 17.00 -11.66
C ILE A 109 2.44 16.92 -12.50
N HIS A 110 1.63 17.99 -12.52
CA HIS A 110 0.41 18.03 -13.33
C HIS A 110 0.71 17.80 -14.81
N ASP A 111 1.68 18.54 -15.37
CA ASP A 111 2.06 18.46 -16.77
C ASP A 111 2.57 17.05 -17.14
N LEU A 112 3.40 16.43 -16.28
CA LEU A 112 3.93 15.10 -16.54
C LEU A 112 2.85 14.01 -16.44
N VAL A 113 1.90 14.12 -15.49
CA VAL A 113 0.73 13.24 -15.43
C VAL A 113 -0.10 13.34 -16.71
N GLN A 114 -0.41 14.56 -17.17
CA GLN A 114 -1.19 14.75 -18.40
C GLN A 114 -0.44 14.21 -19.62
N LYS A 115 0.86 14.52 -19.74
CA LYS A 115 1.71 14.02 -20.83
C LYS A 115 1.70 12.51 -20.88
N LYS A 116 1.92 11.81 -19.76
CA LYS A 116 1.97 10.34 -19.73
C LYS A 116 0.62 9.70 -19.99
N ALA A 117 -0.47 10.32 -19.52
CA ALA A 117 -1.81 9.88 -19.86
C ALA A 117 -2.08 9.98 -21.38
N GLN A 118 -1.65 11.08 -22.01
CA GLN A 118 -1.80 11.30 -23.46
C GLN A 118 -0.90 10.37 -24.29
N ASP A 119 0.41 10.34 -24.00
CA ASP A 119 1.40 9.51 -24.71
C ASP A 119 0.97 8.04 -24.79
N TYR A 120 0.33 7.54 -23.73
CA TYR A 120 -0.07 6.14 -23.58
C TYR A 120 -1.57 5.88 -23.72
N HIS A 121 -2.35 6.91 -24.09
CA HIS A 121 -3.81 6.85 -24.28
C HIS A 121 -4.53 6.20 -23.08
N LEU A 122 -4.14 6.62 -21.87
CA LEU A 122 -4.67 6.09 -20.61
C LEU A 122 -5.97 6.81 -20.23
N LYS A 123 -6.99 6.04 -19.82
CA LYS A 123 -8.23 6.58 -19.23
C LYS A 123 -7.95 6.98 -17.78
N ILE A 124 -7.66 8.25 -17.51
CA ILE A 124 -7.37 8.73 -16.15
C ILE A 124 -8.62 9.27 -15.44
N ASN A 125 -8.70 9.04 -14.13
CA ASN A 125 -9.74 9.59 -13.25
C ASN A 125 -9.52 11.11 -13.01
N ASN A 126 -10.50 11.79 -12.42
CA ASN A 126 -10.38 13.16 -11.93
C ASN A 126 -9.69 13.28 -10.55
N GLU A 127 -8.73 12.41 -10.28
CA GLU A 127 -7.99 12.34 -9.02
C GLU A 127 -6.50 12.22 -9.31
N ILE A 128 -5.65 12.90 -8.52
CA ILE A 128 -4.22 12.62 -8.44
C ILE A 128 -3.91 12.28 -6.98
N GLN A 129 -3.37 11.09 -6.75
CA GLN A 129 -2.94 10.66 -5.42
C GLN A 129 -1.46 10.98 -5.22
N ILE A 130 -1.12 11.55 -4.07
CA ILE A 130 0.25 11.81 -3.67
C ILE A 130 0.64 10.87 -2.52
N ASP A 131 1.65 10.04 -2.75
CA ASP A 131 2.25 9.22 -1.71
C ASP A 131 3.49 9.92 -1.14
N CYS A 132 3.43 10.33 0.12
CA CYS A 132 4.53 11.01 0.80
C CYS A 132 4.44 10.78 2.30
N ASP A 133 5.50 10.22 2.88
CA ASP A 133 5.60 9.99 4.32
C ASP A 133 6.00 11.27 5.07
N TRP A 134 5.12 12.28 5.07
CA TRP A 134 5.40 13.55 5.74
C TRP A 134 5.56 13.36 7.25
N THR A 135 6.37 14.24 7.85
CA THR A 135 6.63 14.25 9.29
C THR A 135 6.25 15.61 9.87
N ALA A 136 6.34 15.76 11.19
CA ALA A 136 6.14 17.07 11.84
C ALA A 136 7.04 18.18 11.24
N GLY A 137 8.25 17.82 10.77
CA GLY A 137 9.20 18.76 10.18
C GLY A 137 8.88 19.18 8.75
N THR A 138 8.10 18.41 8.01
CA THR A 138 7.79 18.67 6.58
C THR A 138 6.30 18.94 6.31
N ARG A 139 5.41 18.68 7.29
CA ARG A 139 3.95 18.79 7.13
C ARG A 139 3.49 20.11 6.52
N ASN A 140 4.05 21.23 6.97
CA ASN A 140 3.58 22.55 6.55
C ASN A 140 3.87 22.79 5.06
N ASP A 141 5.03 22.36 4.60
CA ASP A 141 5.44 22.57 3.22
C ASP A 141 4.76 21.57 2.29
N TYR A 142 4.61 20.32 2.74
CA TYR A 142 3.80 19.32 2.06
C TYR A 142 2.34 19.76 1.90
N PHE A 143 1.71 20.33 2.94
CA PHE A 143 0.33 20.79 2.88
C PHE A 143 0.14 22.01 1.97
N LYS A 144 1.13 22.93 1.92
CA LYS A 144 1.12 24.01 0.92
C LYS A 144 1.22 23.45 -0.48
N PHE A 145 2.07 22.44 -0.69
CA PHE A 145 2.21 21.76 -1.97
C PHE A 145 0.90 21.09 -2.42
N LEU A 146 0.20 20.35 -1.55
CA LEU A 146 -1.08 19.72 -1.89
C LEU A 146 -2.14 20.75 -2.34
N LYS A 147 -2.23 21.89 -1.63
CA LYS A 147 -3.14 22.98 -1.99
C LYS A 147 -2.80 23.59 -3.35
N GLU A 148 -1.51 23.82 -3.60
CA GLU A 148 -1.04 24.38 -4.86
C GLU A 148 -1.26 23.41 -6.03
N LEU A 149 -1.00 22.12 -5.84
CA LEU A 149 -1.29 21.10 -6.84
C LEU A 149 -2.79 21.02 -7.14
N LYS A 150 -3.66 21.11 -6.13
CA LYS A 150 -5.12 21.17 -6.32
C LYS A 150 -5.51 22.39 -7.16
N ARG A 151 -4.94 23.55 -6.84
CA ARG A 151 -5.18 24.81 -7.57
C ARG A 151 -4.75 24.74 -9.04
N VAL A 152 -3.55 24.22 -9.32
CA VAL A 152 -2.98 24.18 -10.68
C VAL A 152 -3.63 23.09 -11.53
N SER A 153 -3.89 21.91 -10.94
CA SER A 153 -4.44 20.78 -11.70
C SER A 153 -5.95 20.86 -11.91
N GLY A 154 -6.68 21.54 -11.02
CA GLY A 154 -8.14 21.52 -10.99
C GLY A 154 -8.74 20.14 -10.65
N LYS A 155 -7.92 19.17 -10.23
CA LYS A 155 -8.33 17.80 -9.91
C LYS A 155 -8.53 17.61 -8.40
N GLU A 156 -9.20 16.52 -8.03
CA GLU A 156 -9.17 16.06 -6.64
C GLU A 156 -7.75 15.63 -6.29
N ILE A 157 -7.21 16.17 -5.19
CA ILE A 157 -5.90 15.77 -4.67
C ILE A 157 -6.11 14.98 -3.39
N THR A 158 -5.62 13.76 -3.40
CA THR A 158 -5.66 12.83 -2.29
C THR A 158 -4.26 12.45 -1.87
N CYS A 159 -4.12 11.93 -0.65
CA CYS A 159 -2.82 11.46 -0.19
C CYS A 159 -2.91 10.16 0.59
N THR A 160 -1.82 9.44 0.62
CA THR A 160 -1.65 8.31 1.53
C THR A 160 -1.55 8.82 2.97
N LEU A 161 -1.90 7.98 3.95
CA LEU A 161 -1.88 8.31 5.38
C LEU A 161 -1.29 7.13 6.15
N ARG A 162 -0.16 7.34 6.83
CA ARG A 162 0.50 6.32 7.66
C ARG A 162 -0.17 6.19 9.02
N LEU A 163 -0.05 5.00 9.61
CA LEU A 163 -0.55 4.70 10.96
C LEU A 163 -0.07 5.71 12.02
N HIS A 164 1.22 6.08 11.97
CA HIS A 164 1.78 7.04 12.94
C HIS A 164 1.25 8.47 12.74
N GLN A 165 0.86 8.85 11.52
CA GLN A 165 0.25 10.16 11.24
C GLN A 165 -1.18 10.24 11.80
N VAL A 166 -1.88 9.10 11.93
CA VAL A 166 -3.14 9.02 12.67
C VAL A 166 -2.89 9.16 14.17
N LYS A 167 -1.99 8.34 14.71
CA LYS A 167 -1.65 8.30 16.15
C LYS A 167 -1.17 9.66 16.65
N ASP A 168 -0.24 10.28 15.94
CA ASP A 168 0.46 11.49 16.34
C ASP A 168 -0.04 12.73 15.56
N LYS A 169 -1.33 12.75 15.19
CA LYS A 169 -1.95 13.81 14.36
C LYS A 169 -1.75 15.24 14.87
N SER A 170 -1.60 15.44 16.18
CA SER A 170 -1.28 16.76 16.76
C SER A 170 0.10 17.27 16.31
N GLN A 171 1.06 16.36 16.18
CA GLN A 171 2.44 16.64 15.76
C GLN A 171 2.59 16.64 14.25
N THR A 172 2.05 15.63 13.57
CA THR A 172 2.17 15.45 12.10
C THR A 172 1.17 16.28 11.31
N GLY A 173 0.13 16.81 11.96
CA GLY A 173 -0.91 17.60 11.32
C GLY A 173 -1.90 16.76 10.52
N ILE A 174 -2.92 17.44 10.00
CA ILE A 174 -3.98 16.84 9.18
C ILE A 174 -3.85 17.41 7.77
N PRO A 175 -3.72 16.56 6.73
CA PRO A 175 -3.54 17.04 5.36
C PRO A 175 -4.77 17.80 4.88
N PRO A 176 -4.60 18.84 4.05
CA PRO A 176 -5.70 19.59 3.43
C PRO A 176 -6.30 18.83 2.24
N ALA A 177 -6.65 17.55 2.45
CA ALA A 177 -7.25 16.66 1.46
C ALA A 177 -8.65 16.24 1.93
N GLU A 178 -9.58 16.08 0.98
CA GLU A 178 -10.95 15.64 1.27
C GLU A 178 -11.04 14.12 1.48
N LYS A 179 -10.11 13.38 0.88
CA LYS A 179 -9.99 11.91 0.93
C LYS A 179 -8.54 11.50 1.15
N VAL A 180 -8.34 10.50 2.00
CA VAL A 180 -7.02 9.92 2.33
C VAL A 180 -7.03 8.40 2.23
N TYR A 181 -5.87 7.81 2.03
CA TYR A 181 -5.69 6.35 1.89
C TYR A 181 -4.85 5.83 3.06
N LEU A 182 -5.51 5.25 4.05
CA LEU A 182 -4.88 4.73 5.26
C LEU A 182 -4.07 3.47 4.93
N MET A 183 -2.75 3.57 5.03
CA MET A 183 -1.83 2.46 4.77
C MET A 183 -1.71 1.58 6.02
N CYS A 184 -2.37 0.42 5.97
CA CYS A 184 -2.41 -0.58 7.02
C CYS A 184 -1.27 -1.61 6.87
N TYR A 185 -0.06 -1.14 6.61
CA TYR A 185 1.14 -1.96 6.47
C TYR A 185 2.42 -1.17 6.77
N SER A 186 3.57 -1.87 6.77
CA SER A 186 4.87 -1.38 7.22
C SER A 186 4.84 -0.93 8.68
N THR A 187 4.36 -1.80 9.56
CA THR A 187 4.21 -1.52 11.00
C THR A 187 5.52 -1.40 11.75
N SER A 188 6.61 -1.98 11.22
CA SER A 188 7.97 -1.82 11.73
C SER A 188 8.99 -1.95 10.60
N SER A 189 10.27 -1.76 10.90
CA SER A 189 11.34 -2.00 9.93
C SER A 189 11.64 -3.50 9.80
N PRO A 190 11.76 -4.06 8.58
CA PRO A 190 12.23 -5.44 8.39
C PRO A 190 13.73 -5.61 8.69
N LEU A 191 14.45 -4.50 8.90
CA LEU A 191 15.89 -4.49 9.21
C LEU A 191 16.16 -4.44 10.72
N GLU A 192 15.10 -4.33 11.55
CA GLU A 192 15.22 -4.46 12.99
C GLU A 192 15.29 -5.95 13.36
N ASN A 193 16.13 -6.29 14.34
CA ASN A 193 16.23 -7.65 14.85
C ASN A 193 15.02 -7.96 15.75
N SER A 194 13.88 -8.19 15.12
CA SER A 194 12.57 -8.40 15.74
C SER A 194 11.90 -9.65 15.19
N ASN A 195 11.26 -10.41 16.07
CA ASN A 195 10.46 -11.58 15.71
C ASN A 195 9.08 -11.21 15.15
N LYS A 196 8.71 -9.92 15.18
CA LYS A 196 7.42 -9.45 14.64
C LYS A 196 7.42 -9.47 13.12
N ASN A 197 6.24 -9.58 12.53
CA ASN A 197 6.06 -9.38 11.10
C ASN A 197 6.09 -7.88 10.83
N SER A 198 7.09 -7.42 10.07
CA SER A 198 7.28 -5.99 9.81
C SER A 198 6.33 -5.43 8.74
N ILE A 199 5.74 -6.30 7.92
CA ILE A 199 4.69 -5.93 6.97
C ILE A 199 3.42 -5.53 7.73
N LEU A 200 2.95 -6.37 8.67
CA LEU A 200 1.76 -6.10 9.46
C LEU A 200 1.80 -6.82 10.81
N ASP A 201 1.90 -6.03 11.88
CA ASP A 201 1.59 -6.39 13.25
C ASP A 201 0.22 -5.79 13.61
N VAL A 202 -0.80 -6.65 13.73
CA VAL A 202 -2.20 -6.24 13.97
C VAL A 202 -2.35 -5.53 15.33
N ALA A 203 -1.57 -5.92 16.34
CA ALA A 203 -1.63 -5.27 17.66
C ALA A 203 -1.08 -3.84 17.62
N ILE A 204 0.03 -3.63 16.88
CA ILE A 204 0.57 -2.28 16.64
C ILE A 204 -0.45 -1.43 15.86
N LEU A 205 -1.03 -1.98 14.79
CA LEU A 205 -2.05 -1.29 13.99
C LEU A 205 -3.24 -0.85 14.86
N LYS A 206 -3.81 -1.77 15.65
CA LYS A 206 -4.95 -1.47 16.55
C LYS A 206 -4.60 -0.40 17.57
N SER A 207 -3.39 -0.43 18.13
CA SER A 207 -2.90 0.59 19.06
C SER A 207 -2.84 1.96 18.40
N TYR A 208 -2.24 2.06 17.21
CA TYR A 208 -2.03 3.32 16.49
C TYR A 208 -3.36 3.93 16.00
N LEU A 209 -4.33 3.08 15.68
CA LEU A 209 -5.64 3.47 15.17
C LEU A 209 -6.74 3.46 16.24
N SER A 210 -6.37 3.36 17.52
CA SER A 210 -7.32 3.31 18.64
C SER A 210 -8.29 4.51 18.67
N LYS A 211 -7.86 5.68 18.16
CA LYS A 211 -8.64 6.92 18.05
C LYS A 211 -8.86 7.40 16.61
N LEU A 212 -8.92 6.47 15.65
CA LEU A 212 -9.14 6.81 14.24
C LEU A 212 -10.49 7.52 14.01
N ASP A 213 -11.50 7.19 14.80
CA ASP A 213 -12.82 7.81 14.85
C ASP A 213 -12.78 9.34 15.13
N ASP A 214 -11.75 9.80 15.85
CA ASP A 214 -11.50 11.22 16.08
C ASP A 214 -10.72 11.90 14.94
N TYR A 215 -10.33 11.18 13.88
CA TYR A 215 -9.55 11.76 12.79
C TYR A 215 -10.44 12.68 11.93
N PRO A 216 -10.04 13.93 11.62
CA PRO A 216 -10.98 14.88 11.01
C PRO A 216 -11.37 14.61 9.56
N VAL A 217 -10.51 13.95 8.78
CA VAL A 217 -10.83 13.59 7.38
C VAL A 217 -11.88 12.48 7.37
N LYS A 218 -13.02 12.73 6.74
CA LYS A 218 -14.18 11.82 6.78
C LYS A 218 -14.17 10.71 5.72
N LYS A 219 -13.52 10.94 4.58
CA LYS A 219 -13.35 9.92 3.53
C LYS A 219 -11.99 9.26 3.70
N ILE A 220 -11.98 8.05 4.23
CA ILE A 220 -10.77 7.25 4.45
C ILE A 220 -10.94 5.95 3.68
N GLU A 221 -10.12 5.75 2.66
CA GLU A 221 -9.99 4.47 1.97
C GLU A 221 -8.88 3.65 2.67
N VAL A 222 -8.92 2.33 2.58
CA VAL A 222 -8.00 1.46 3.33
C VAL A 222 -7.08 0.70 2.38
N ALA A 223 -5.77 0.86 2.56
CA ALA A 223 -4.78 0.11 1.80
C ALA A 223 -4.24 -1.07 2.62
N LEU A 224 -4.41 -2.30 2.11
CA LEU A 224 -4.04 -3.54 2.80
C LEU A 224 -2.88 -4.27 2.10
N PRO A 225 -1.94 -4.87 2.86
CA PRO A 225 -0.83 -5.61 2.28
C PRO A 225 -1.25 -7.02 1.84
N ILE A 226 -0.93 -7.40 0.61
CA ILE A 226 -1.00 -8.80 0.14
C ILE A 226 0.35 -9.32 -0.32
N TYR A 227 1.40 -8.52 -0.17
CA TYR A 227 2.76 -8.89 -0.53
C TYR A 227 3.45 -9.68 0.59
N SER A 228 4.56 -10.31 0.22
CA SER A 228 5.45 -11.01 1.13
C SER A 228 6.92 -10.73 0.78
N TRP A 229 7.82 -10.96 1.72
CA TRP A 229 9.26 -10.92 1.47
C TRP A 229 10.04 -11.90 2.35
N GLY A 230 11.26 -12.19 1.92
CA GLY A 230 12.28 -12.87 2.69
C GLY A 230 13.32 -11.89 3.20
N ILE A 231 13.63 -11.95 4.49
CA ILE A 231 14.72 -11.24 5.13
C ILE A 231 15.88 -12.23 5.25
N VAL A 232 16.93 -12.01 4.45
CA VAL A 232 18.16 -12.80 4.50
C VAL A 232 19.13 -12.13 5.46
N THR A 233 19.60 -12.89 6.45
CA THR A 233 20.58 -12.45 7.45
C THR A 233 21.88 -13.21 7.28
N ASN A 234 22.98 -12.48 7.05
CA ASN A 234 24.31 -13.09 6.94
C ASN A 234 25.01 -13.25 8.30
N HIS A 235 26.21 -13.82 8.31
CA HIS A 235 27.01 -14.03 9.52
C HIS A 235 27.40 -12.75 10.29
N LEU A 236 27.30 -11.59 9.64
CA LEU A 236 27.57 -10.27 10.23
C LEU A 236 26.28 -9.56 10.65
N GLU A 237 25.16 -10.28 10.72
CA GLU A 237 23.82 -9.75 11.03
C GLU A 237 23.38 -8.63 10.08
N LYS A 238 23.90 -8.63 8.84
CA LYS A 238 23.41 -7.73 7.78
C LYS A 238 22.23 -8.35 7.07
N HIS A 239 21.21 -7.52 6.86
CA HIS A 239 19.96 -7.92 6.23
C HIS A 239 19.89 -7.56 4.75
N LYS A 240 19.29 -8.44 3.94
CA LYS A 240 18.90 -8.21 2.54
C LYS A 240 17.47 -8.67 2.34
N LEU A 241 16.65 -7.86 1.68
CA LEU A 241 15.28 -8.23 1.34
C LEU A 241 15.21 -8.92 -0.03
N ILE A 242 14.39 -9.96 -0.10
CA ILE A 242 14.02 -10.67 -1.32
C ILE A 242 12.50 -10.59 -1.45
N ASN A 243 12.01 -9.88 -2.47
CA ASN A 243 10.57 -9.69 -2.66
C ASN A 243 9.89 -10.98 -3.11
N ALA A 244 8.64 -11.15 -2.65
CA ALA A 244 7.76 -12.25 -3.01
C ALA A 244 8.32 -13.64 -2.66
N LEU A 245 8.88 -13.74 -1.46
CA LEU A 245 9.21 -15.01 -0.82
C LEU A 245 8.07 -15.39 0.12
N SER A 246 7.62 -16.63 0.04
CA SER A 246 6.55 -17.19 0.87
C SER A 246 7.06 -18.36 1.71
N ARG A 247 6.25 -18.83 2.66
CA ARG A 247 6.58 -20.01 3.46
C ARG A 247 6.91 -21.23 2.59
N LYS A 248 6.20 -21.39 1.47
CA LYS A 248 6.40 -22.51 0.54
C LYS A 248 7.79 -22.49 -0.09
N ASP A 249 8.35 -21.31 -0.32
CA ASP A 249 9.70 -21.18 -0.88
C ASP A 249 10.81 -21.64 0.09
N LEU A 250 10.50 -21.78 1.38
CA LEU A 250 11.41 -22.31 2.39
C LEU A 250 11.50 -23.85 2.36
N GLU A 251 10.61 -24.53 1.64
CA GLU A 251 10.61 -25.99 1.48
C GLU A 251 11.71 -26.43 0.49
N ASN A 252 12.96 -26.39 0.94
CA ASN A 252 14.13 -26.75 0.14
C ASN A 252 15.01 -27.78 0.89
N PRO A 253 15.46 -28.87 0.23
CA PRO A 253 16.32 -29.87 0.85
C PRO A 253 17.69 -29.34 1.32
N SER A 254 18.13 -28.20 0.78
CA SER A 254 19.36 -27.52 1.17
C SER A 254 19.18 -26.60 2.38
N PHE A 255 17.97 -26.51 2.95
CA PHE A 255 17.66 -25.66 4.09
C PHE A 255 17.33 -26.50 5.33
N LYS A 256 17.78 -26.04 6.49
CA LYS A 256 17.41 -26.58 7.80
C LYS A 256 16.34 -25.70 8.41
N LYS A 257 15.18 -26.29 8.71
CA LYS A 257 14.06 -25.59 9.35
C LYS A 257 14.43 -25.15 10.77
N ILE A 258 14.28 -23.85 11.05
CA ILE A 258 14.37 -23.27 12.41
C ILE A 258 12.95 -23.11 12.97
N SER A 259 12.05 -22.55 12.16
CA SER A 259 10.63 -22.42 12.47
C SER A 259 9.79 -22.56 11.20
N ASP A 260 8.48 -22.39 11.27
CA ASP A 260 7.64 -22.36 10.06
C ASP A 260 7.99 -21.22 9.11
N HIS A 261 8.57 -20.13 9.62
CA HIS A 261 8.89 -18.93 8.85
C HIS A 261 10.38 -18.65 8.76
N GLU A 262 11.24 -19.52 9.28
CA GLU A 262 12.68 -19.28 9.30
C GLU A 262 13.46 -20.56 9.02
N VAL A 263 14.49 -20.42 8.19
CA VAL A 263 15.41 -21.50 7.84
C VAL A 263 16.87 -21.05 7.87
N GLU A 264 17.77 -22.00 8.06
CA GLU A 264 19.21 -21.84 7.87
C GLU A 264 19.64 -22.52 6.57
N ILE A 265 20.48 -21.86 5.78
CA ILE A 265 21.03 -22.42 4.54
C ILE A 265 22.13 -23.42 4.89
N MET A 266 22.03 -24.66 4.40
CA MET A 266 23.00 -25.72 4.70
C MET A 266 24.06 -25.90 3.60
N LYS A 267 23.83 -25.32 2.42
CA LYS A 267 24.70 -25.43 1.25
C LYS A 267 24.75 -24.12 0.47
N ASP A 268 25.96 -23.68 0.14
CA ASP A 268 26.19 -22.53 -0.75
C ASP A 268 25.48 -22.74 -2.09
N GLY A 269 24.86 -21.68 -2.63
CA GLY A 269 24.18 -21.77 -3.91
C GLY A 269 23.47 -20.49 -4.33
N PHE A 270 22.92 -20.53 -5.54
CA PHE A 270 22.02 -19.50 -6.03
C PHE A 270 20.58 -19.83 -5.63
N TYR A 271 20.00 -18.97 -4.78
CA TYR A 271 18.63 -19.07 -4.32
C TYR A 271 17.93 -17.72 -4.57
N PHE A 272 16.71 -17.76 -5.09
CA PHE A 272 15.87 -16.57 -5.30
C PHE A 272 16.60 -15.42 -6.04
N GLY A 273 17.42 -15.77 -7.05
CA GLY A 273 18.18 -14.81 -7.86
C GLY A 273 19.41 -14.21 -7.16
N SER A 274 19.86 -14.77 -6.04
CA SER A 274 21.05 -14.30 -5.30
C SER A 274 21.95 -15.47 -4.89
N PHE A 275 23.27 -15.26 -4.89
CA PHE A 275 24.18 -16.21 -4.26
C PHE A 275 24.09 -16.06 -2.73
N LEU A 276 23.72 -17.13 -2.03
CA LEU A 276 23.62 -17.17 -0.57
C LEU A 276 24.51 -18.28 -0.02
N SER A 277 25.25 -17.98 1.05
CA SER A 277 26.19 -18.90 1.68
C SER A 277 25.54 -19.74 2.78
N LYS A 278 26.12 -20.91 3.03
CA LYS A 278 25.82 -21.78 4.17
C LYS A 278 25.91 -20.98 5.47
N GLY A 279 24.94 -21.19 6.35
CA GLY A 279 24.77 -20.54 7.65
C GLY A 279 24.11 -19.16 7.58
N PHE A 280 23.74 -18.67 6.40
CA PHE A 280 22.80 -17.55 6.30
C PHE A 280 21.41 -18.00 6.76
N ARG A 281 20.64 -17.08 7.34
CA ARG A 281 19.25 -17.33 7.73
C ARG A 281 18.30 -16.61 6.78
N ILE A 282 17.15 -17.21 6.53
CA ILE A 282 16.06 -16.61 5.76
C ILE A 282 14.81 -16.63 6.62
N LYS A 283 14.27 -15.46 6.95
CA LYS A 283 12.95 -15.29 7.60
C LYS A 283 11.94 -14.80 6.57
N VAL A 284 10.82 -15.50 6.40
CA VAL A 284 9.70 -15.05 5.56
C VAL A 284 8.71 -14.27 6.38
N GLU A 285 8.23 -13.17 5.80
CA GLU A 285 7.08 -12.43 6.28
C GLU A 285 6.02 -12.39 5.16
N GLU A 286 4.86 -12.95 5.45
CA GLU A 286 3.69 -13.04 4.57
C GLU A 286 2.43 -12.69 5.38
N ILE A 287 1.36 -12.28 4.72
CA ILE A 287 0.11 -11.86 5.37
C ILE A 287 -0.99 -12.88 5.13
N SER A 288 -1.56 -13.41 6.21
CA SER A 288 -2.65 -14.38 6.15
C SER A 288 -4.00 -13.72 5.85
N GLU A 289 -4.98 -14.51 5.40
CA GLU A 289 -6.34 -14.01 5.18
C GLU A 289 -6.99 -13.60 6.50
N GLU A 290 -6.76 -14.35 7.58
CA GLU A 290 -7.27 -14.06 8.92
C GLU A 290 -6.75 -12.71 9.45
N GLN A 291 -5.48 -12.38 9.19
CA GLN A 291 -4.93 -11.07 9.60
C GLN A 291 -5.62 -9.92 8.86
N LEU A 292 -5.96 -10.10 7.59
CA LEU A 292 -6.66 -9.09 6.81
C LEU A 292 -8.11 -8.93 7.26
N GLU A 293 -8.81 -10.04 7.48
CA GLU A 293 -10.17 -10.04 8.03
C GLU A 293 -10.22 -9.39 9.41
N GLU A 294 -9.23 -9.66 10.27
CA GLU A 294 -9.13 -9.04 11.59
C GLU A 294 -8.92 -7.52 11.51
N VAL A 295 -8.12 -7.04 10.56
CA VAL A 295 -7.91 -5.61 10.32
C VAL A 295 -9.17 -4.96 9.77
N VAL A 296 -9.80 -5.56 8.74
CA VAL A 296 -11.06 -5.06 8.15
C VAL A 296 -12.13 -4.93 9.23
N HIS A 297 -12.35 -5.99 10.01
CA HIS A 297 -13.35 -5.98 11.08
C HIS A 297 -13.07 -4.96 12.20
N PHE A 298 -11.80 -4.68 12.46
CA PHE A 298 -11.42 -3.61 13.38
C PHE A 298 -11.73 -2.22 12.79
N LEU A 299 -11.53 -2.03 11.49
CA LEU A 299 -11.76 -0.76 10.80
C LEU A 299 -13.23 -0.47 10.53
N GLU A 300 -14.07 -1.47 10.28
CA GLU A 300 -15.54 -1.34 10.17
C GLU A 300 -16.16 -0.64 11.39
N LYS A 301 -15.57 -0.84 12.59
CA LYS A 301 -16.02 -0.20 13.84
C LYS A 301 -15.63 1.28 13.93
N LYS A 302 -14.81 1.78 13.02
CA LYS A 302 -14.14 3.08 13.09
C LYS A 302 -14.36 3.94 11.85
N ILE A 303 -14.54 3.32 10.69
CA ILE A 303 -14.77 3.96 9.40
C ILE A 303 -16.13 3.45 8.89
N PRO A 304 -17.14 4.32 8.68
CA PRO A 304 -18.48 3.88 8.30
C PRO A 304 -18.56 3.12 6.98
N ASP A 305 -17.77 3.52 5.98
CA ASP A 305 -17.70 2.90 4.66
C ASP A 305 -16.32 3.19 4.05
N PHE A 306 -15.72 2.20 3.41
CA PHE A 306 -14.43 2.31 2.74
C PHE A 306 -14.25 1.22 1.68
N ASN A 307 -13.49 1.57 0.64
CA ASN A 307 -12.95 0.60 -0.31
C ASN A 307 -11.60 0.09 0.20
N VAL A 308 -11.29 -1.15 -0.18
CA VAL A 308 -10.00 -1.77 0.05
C VAL A 308 -9.12 -1.61 -1.19
N ILE A 309 -7.90 -1.11 -1.01
CA ILE A 309 -6.88 -1.04 -2.06
C ILE A 309 -5.74 -1.99 -1.68
N TYR A 310 -5.68 -3.15 -2.32
CA TYR A 310 -4.63 -4.12 -2.05
C TYR A 310 -3.29 -3.67 -2.65
N TYR A 311 -2.27 -3.60 -1.81
CA TYR A 311 -0.88 -3.41 -2.21
C TYR A 311 -0.20 -4.78 -2.30
N GLN A 312 0.08 -5.32 -3.48
CA GLN A 312 -0.02 -4.73 -4.82
C GLN A 312 -0.51 -5.74 -5.86
N LEU A 313 -0.97 -5.25 -7.03
CA LEU A 313 -1.28 -6.05 -8.20
C LEU A 313 0.01 -6.63 -8.81
N ASP A 314 0.35 -7.83 -8.38
CA ASP A 314 1.45 -8.65 -8.89
C ASP A 314 1.00 -10.11 -8.89
N SER A 315 1.22 -10.85 -9.97
CA SER A 315 0.79 -12.25 -10.10
C SER A 315 1.25 -13.12 -8.93
N LYS A 316 2.43 -12.87 -8.36
CA LYS A 316 2.91 -13.63 -7.19
C LYS A 316 2.02 -13.51 -5.96
N PHE A 317 1.19 -12.45 -5.87
CA PHE A 317 0.31 -12.18 -4.74
C PHE A 317 -1.17 -12.37 -5.06
N VAL A 318 -1.56 -12.36 -6.34
CA VAL A 318 -2.98 -12.43 -6.74
C VAL A 318 -3.43 -13.79 -7.31
N SER A 319 -2.53 -14.62 -7.88
CA SER A 319 -2.94 -15.81 -8.65
C SER A 319 -3.75 -16.86 -7.87
N ASN A 320 -3.58 -16.93 -6.55
CA ASN A 320 -4.19 -17.96 -5.69
C ASN A 320 -5.05 -17.39 -4.56
N ARG A 321 -5.47 -16.12 -4.68
CA ARG A 321 -6.18 -15.40 -3.62
C ARG A 321 -7.62 -15.12 -4.04
N LYS A 322 -8.54 -15.23 -3.09
CA LYS A 322 -9.90 -14.72 -3.22
C LYS A 322 -9.97 -13.37 -2.53
N PHE A 323 -10.68 -12.44 -3.14
CA PHE A 323 -10.80 -11.05 -2.69
C PHE A 323 -12.25 -10.76 -2.30
#